data_AF-A0A6A4URP1-F1
#
_entry.id   AF-A0A6A4URP1-F1
#
_cell.length_a   1.000
_cell.length_b   1.000
_cell.length_c   1.000
_cell.angle_alpha   90.00
_cell.angle_beta   90.00
_cell.angle_gamma   90.00
#
_symmetry.space_group_name_H-M   'P 1'
#
loop_
_entity.id
_entity.type
_entity.pdbx_description
1 polymer ?
#
loop_
_entity_poly.entity_id
_entity_poly.type
_entity_poly.pdbx_seq_one_letter_code
_entity_poly.pdbx_strand_id
1 'polypeptide(L)'
;MGAANTPAYRGTAYVVFEELNLSAFGNRLPQISFEVFRPLADPDTAEGLVKAVTMIPASGEFTYATAPVKKTTGSGGATVAENLNAITDMRPTGRNTSVTIPAMRRAMNKAAGNDAAFAFKTGFSARALIGLLGNDNFSFKVSPNGSSFFDAIVVDRTNGQVELPQPIVLPGLNAAPPPPPSARTRTLPHRWGSPPRRQP
;
A
#
# COMPACT_ATOMS: atom_id res chain seq x y z
N MET A 1 34.17 -26.84 11.49
CA MET A 1 33.63 -27.18 12.82
C MET A 1 32.49 -28.18 12.63
N GLY A 2 32.45 -29.26 13.41
CA GLY A 2 31.37 -30.26 13.34
C GLY A 2 30.16 -29.88 14.19
N ALA A 3 28.99 -30.46 13.88
CA ALA A 3 27.70 -30.11 14.48
C ALA A 3 27.66 -30.11 16.02
N ALA A 4 28.48 -30.94 16.68
CA ALA A 4 28.54 -31.03 18.14
C ALA A 4 29.20 -29.81 18.83
N ASN A 5 29.98 -29.01 18.10
CA ASN A 5 30.75 -27.89 18.65
C ASN A 5 30.34 -26.53 18.06
N THR A 6 29.20 -26.48 17.34
CA THR A 6 28.71 -25.23 16.75
C THR A 6 28.10 -24.36 17.83
N PRO A 7 28.61 -23.14 18.08
CA PRO A 7 28.01 -22.23 19.05
C PRO A 7 26.59 -21.84 18.64
N ALA A 8 25.65 -21.92 19.57
CA ALA A 8 24.26 -21.49 19.39
C ALA A 8 24.03 -20.15 20.10
N TYR A 9 24.67 -19.09 19.63
CA TYR A 9 24.49 -17.75 20.21
C TYR A 9 23.02 -17.33 20.15
N ARG A 10 22.46 -16.93 21.30
CA ARG A 10 21.09 -16.43 21.43
C ARG A 10 21.11 -14.99 21.92
N GLY A 11 20.19 -14.17 21.43
CA GLY A 11 20.07 -12.77 21.84
C GLY A 11 21.12 -11.83 21.25
N THR A 12 22.15 -12.36 20.59
CA THR A 12 23.18 -11.57 19.88
C THR A 12 22.99 -11.70 18.38
N ALA A 13 23.04 -10.58 17.64
CA ALA A 13 23.14 -10.60 16.20
C ALA A 13 24.60 -10.85 15.80
N TYR A 14 24.84 -11.80 14.91
CA TYR A 14 26.18 -12.13 14.43
C TYR A 14 26.21 -12.10 12.90
N VAL A 15 27.35 -11.70 12.35
CA VAL A 15 27.62 -11.72 10.90
C VAL A 15 28.73 -12.74 10.67
N VAL A 16 28.50 -13.70 9.77
CA VAL A 16 29.50 -14.68 9.36
C VAL A 16 29.93 -14.35 7.95
N PHE A 17 31.24 -14.30 7.74
CA PHE A 17 31.81 -14.24 6.42
C PHE A 17 32.31 -15.62 6.03
N GLU A 18 31.91 -16.07 4.86
CA GLU A 18 32.49 -17.25 4.21
C GLU A 18 33.40 -16.75 3.09
N GLU A 19 34.64 -17.25 3.07
CA GLU A 19 35.60 -16.99 1.98
C GLU A 19 35.83 -15.51 1.64
N LEU A 20 35.89 -14.62 2.65
CA LEU A 20 36.15 -13.19 2.42
C LEU A 20 37.53 -12.98 1.79
N ASN A 21 37.56 -12.48 0.56
CA ASN A 21 38.80 -12.20 -0.17
C ASN A 21 39.54 -11.00 0.43
N LEU A 22 40.72 -11.23 1.00
CA LEU A 22 41.54 -10.20 1.65
C LEU A 22 42.64 -9.60 0.76
N SER A 23 42.74 -10.02 -0.50
CA SER A 23 43.81 -9.58 -1.39
C SER A 23 43.82 -8.05 -1.60
N ALA A 24 42.64 -7.43 -1.66
CA ALA A 24 42.47 -5.97 -1.75
C ALA A 24 42.84 -5.21 -0.46
N PHE A 25 42.96 -5.91 0.67
CA PHE A 25 43.26 -5.33 2.00
C PHE A 25 44.67 -5.69 2.49
N GLY A 26 45.59 -6.03 1.57
CA GLY A 26 46.96 -6.41 1.91
C GLY A 26 47.04 -7.69 2.74
N ASN A 27 46.09 -8.61 2.55
CA ASN A 27 45.94 -9.86 3.32
C ASN A 27 45.76 -9.63 4.83
N ARG A 28 45.22 -8.49 5.22
CA ARG A 28 44.81 -8.18 6.61
C ARG A 28 43.30 -8.07 6.67
N LEU A 29 42.73 -8.44 7.81
CA LEU A 29 41.31 -8.26 8.05
C LEU A 29 41.00 -6.74 8.10
N PRO A 30 40.12 -6.22 7.24
CA PRO A 30 39.78 -4.80 7.27
C PRO A 30 38.96 -4.45 8.52
N GLN A 31 38.96 -3.18 8.89
CA GLN A 31 37.97 -2.66 9.83
C GLN A 31 36.61 -2.63 9.11
N ILE A 32 35.69 -3.49 9.55
CA ILE A 32 34.34 -3.58 8.98
C ILE A 32 33.40 -2.78 9.87
N SER A 33 32.62 -1.88 9.26
CA SER A 33 31.57 -1.13 9.93
C SER A 33 30.24 -1.51 9.32
N PHE A 34 29.23 -1.69 10.17
CA PHE A 34 27.88 -2.06 9.76
C PHE A 34 26.90 -1.00 10.22
N GLU A 35 25.96 -0.66 9.36
CA GLU A 35 24.74 0.01 9.77
C GLU A 35 23.75 -1.06 10.22
N VAL A 36 23.35 -1.03 11.49
CA VAL A 36 22.47 -2.04 12.08
C VAL A 36 21.17 -1.38 12.50
N PHE A 37 20.08 -1.77 11.86
CA PHE A 37 18.74 -1.34 12.24
C PHE A 37 18.10 -2.41 13.14
N ARG A 38 17.76 -2.03 14.36
CA ARG A 38 16.99 -2.86 15.29
C ARG A 38 15.74 -2.10 15.70
N PRO A 39 14.56 -2.42 15.13
CA PRO A 39 13.32 -1.84 15.61
C PRO A 39 13.05 -2.29 17.04
N LEU A 40 12.70 -1.34 17.90
CA LEU A 40 12.24 -1.62 19.25
C LEU A 40 10.75 -1.98 19.17
N ALA A 41 10.37 -3.13 19.73
CA ALA A 41 8.97 -3.53 19.84
C ALA A 41 8.30 -2.82 21.01
N ASP A 42 8.36 -1.49 21.01
CA ASP A 42 7.82 -0.62 22.05
C ASP A 42 6.81 0.34 21.40
N PRO A 43 5.53 0.31 21.81
CA PRO A 43 4.48 1.15 21.23
C PRO A 43 4.74 2.65 21.39
N ASP A 44 5.59 3.09 22.32
CA ASP A 44 5.90 4.52 22.55
C ASP A 44 7.12 5.02 21.76
N THR A 45 7.74 4.16 20.95
CA THR A 45 8.81 4.58 20.02
C THR A 45 8.25 5.30 18.80
N ALA A 46 9.08 6.09 18.10
CA ALA A 46 8.68 6.69 16.83
C ALA A 46 8.18 5.61 15.84
N GLU A 47 8.83 4.44 15.81
CA GLU A 47 8.41 3.28 15.02
C GLU A 47 7.04 2.72 15.46
N GLY A 48 6.76 2.70 16.76
CA GLY A 48 5.47 2.27 17.32
C GLY A 48 4.33 3.30 17.15
N LEU A 49 4.66 4.59 17.11
CA LEU A 49 3.72 5.70 17.07
C LEU A 49 3.39 6.17 15.64
N VAL A 50 4.25 5.91 14.65
CA VAL A 50 4.02 6.30 13.25
C VAL A 50 2.89 5.46 12.65
N LYS A 51 1.70 6.07 12.57
CA LYS A 51 0.49 5.45 11.99
C LYS A 51 0.39 5.59 10.47
N ALA A 52 1.00 6.64 9.92
CA ALA A 52 0.93 6.97 8.51
C ALA A 52 2.13 7.82 8.08
N VAL A 53 2.49 7.74 6.81
CA VAL A 53 3.52 8.54 6.16
C VAL A 53 2.92 9.10 4.88
N THR A 54 3.05 10.41 4.71
CA THR A 54 2.71 11.07 3.45
C THR A 54 3.84 10.85 2.47
N MET A 55 3.57 10.15 1.37
CA MET A 55 4.52 10.06 0.27
C MET A 55 4.48 11.36 -0.51
N ILE A 56 5.50 12.19 -0.35
CA ILE A 56 5.78 13.29 -1.27
C ILE A 56 6.89 12.77 -2.19
N PRO A 57 6.58 12.26 -3.39
CA PRO A 57 7.65 12.03 -4.36
C PRO A 57 8.36 13.38 -4.55
N ALA A 58 9.69 13.36 -4.48
CA ALA A 58 10.64 14.48 -4.49
C ALA A 58 10.11 15.89 -4.87
N SER A 59 10.64 16.94 -4.25
CA SER A 59 10.37 18.35 -4.61
C SER A 59 11.10 18.80 -5.89
N GLY A 60 11.12 17.98 -6.94
CA GLY A 60 11.67 18.33 -8.24
C GLY A 60 10.65 19.11 -9.08
N GLU A 61 11.13 20.09 -9.83
CA GLU A 61 10.32 20.95 -10.73
C GLU A 61 9.45 20.14 -11.72
N PHE A 62 9.87 18.90 -12.02
CA PHE A 62 9.22 18.03 -13.00
C PHE A 62 8.70 16.71 -12.41
N THR A 63 8.51 16.62 -11.09
CA THR A 63 8.11 15.37 -10.41
C THR A 63 6.78 14.79 -10.89
N TYR A 64 5.83 15.63 -11.32
CA TYR A 64 4.54 15.19 -11.86
C TYR A 64 4.48 15.10 -13.39
N ALA A 65 5.57 15.42 -14.09
CA ALA A 65 5.58 15.33 -15.54
C ALA A 65 5.47 13.86 -15.98
N THR A 66 4.47 13.56 -16.80
CA THR A 66 4.23 12.21 -17.34
C THR A 66 5.16 11.87 -18.51
N ALA A 67 5.86 12.86 -19.05
CA ALA A 67 6.87 12.71 -20.10
C ALA A 67 8.29 12.94 -19.54
N PRO A 68 9.32 12.29 -20.11
CA PRO A 68 10.71 12.56 -19.75
C PRO A 68 11.07 14.03 -20.01
N VAL A 69 11.56 14.71 -18.97
CA VAL A 69 12.14 16.05 -19.06
C VAL A 69 13.64 15.93 -19.06
N LYS A 70 14.27 16.52 -20.07
CA LYS A 70 15.71 16.47 -20.30
C LYS A 70 16.27 17.88 -20.33
N LYS A 71 17.36 18.09 -19.63
CA LYS A 71 18.18 19.29 -19.74
C LYS A 71 19.36 19.03 -20.66
N THR A 72 19.61 19.95 -21.59
CA THR A 72 20.81 19.94 -22.41
C THR A 72 21.98 20.50 -21.62
N THR A 73 23.05 19.73 -21.49
CA THR A 73 24.28 20.15 -20.81
C THR A 73 25.36 20.41 -21.85
N GLY A 74 25.78 21.67 -21.96
CA GLY A 74 26.90 22.10 -22.81
C GLY A 74 26.59 22.18 -24.32
N SER A 75 27.57 22.65 -25.09
CA SER A 75 27.47 22.88 -26.54
C SER A 75 27.39 21.59 -27.39
N GLY A 76 27.51 20.42 -26.76
CA GLY A 76 27.61 19.11 -27.44
C GLY A 76 26.34 18.28 -27.49
N GLY A 77 25.18 18.83 -27.10
CA GLY A 77 23.88 18.15 -27.20
C GLY A 77 23.66 16.99 -26.22
N ALA A 78 24.57 16.78 -25.26
CA ALA A 78 24.38 15.79 -24.20
C ALA A 78 23.13 16.17 -23.36
N THR A 79 22.24 15.22 -23.13
CA THR A 79 21.03 15.44 -22.33
C THR A 79 21.07 14.62 -21.06
N VAL A 80 20.78 15.26 -19.92
CA VAL A 80 20.58 14.60 -18.63
C VAL A 80 19.10 14.67 -18.29
N ALA A 81 18.54 13.54 -17.86
CA ALA A 81 17.15 13.50 -17.46
C ALA A 81 16.98 14.08 -16.05
N GLU A 82 15.97 14.94 -15.86
CA GLU A 82 15.73 15.61 -14.59
C GLU A 82 14.64 14.93 -13.74
N ASN A 83 13.71 14.23 -14.39
CA ASN A 83 12.66 13.46 -13.73
C ASN A 83 12.81 11.94 -13.88
N LEU A 84 13.96 11.47 -14.38
CA LEU A 84 14.30 10.04 -14.45
C LEU A 84 15.38 9.71 -13.42
N ASN A 85 14.96 9.33 -12.21
CA ASN A 85 15.87 8.86 -11.16
C ASN A 85 16.02 7.33 -11.26
N ALA A 86 16.77 6.87 -12.26
CA ALA A 86 17.17 5.48 -12.41
C ALA A 86 18.70 5.40 -12.39
N ILE A 87 19.26 4.44 -11.66
CA ILE A 87 20.65 4.04 -11.83
C ILE A 87 20.78 3.40 -13.22
N THR A 88 21.72 3.90 -14.01
CA THR A 88 21.88 3.58 -15.45
C THR A 88 22.16 2.10 -15.73
N ASP A 89 22.44 1.29 -14.69
CA ASP A 89 22.90 -0.10 -14.80
C ASP A 89 21.95 -1.15 -14.19
N MET A 90 20.70 -0.80 -13.91
CA MET A 90 19.68 -1.79 -13.54
C MET A 90 18.73 -2.02 -14.71
N ARG A 91 18.91 -3.18 -15.37
CA ARG A 91 17.96 -3.71 -16.38
C ARG A 91 16.52 -3.51 -15.88
N PRO A 92 15.63 -2.86 -16.65
CA PRO A 92 14.35 -2.36 -16.14
C PRO A 92 13.34 -3.50 -15.98
N THR A 93 13.51 -4.28 -14.92
CA THR A 93 12.53 -5.25 -14.44
C THR A 93 12.07 -4.81 -13.05
N GLY A 94 11.04 -3.95 -13.03
CA GLY A 94 10.28 -3.60 -11.83
C GLY A 94 10.72 -2.31 -11.12
N ARG A 95 10.13 -1.17 -11.51
CA ARG A 95 10.16 0.07 -10.72
C ARG A 95 9.32 -0.14 -9.46
N ASN A 96 9.96 -0.21 -8.29
CA ASN A 96 9.28 -0.25 -7.00
C ASN A 96 9.57 1.04 -6.21
N THR A 97 8.63 1.98 -6.17
CA THR A 97 8.65 3.05 -5.16
C THR A 97 7.88 2.54 -3.94
N SER A 98 8.54 2.50 -2.78
CA SER A 98 7.92 1.98 -1.56
C SER A 98 7.99 2.97 -0.41
N VAL A 99 6.84 3.20 0.23
CA VAL A 99 6.81 3.74 1.59
C VAL A 99 6.72 2.57 2.55
N THR A 100 7.70 2.49 3.45
CA THR A 100 7.73 1.48 4.51
C THR A 100 7.37 2.17 5.82
N ILE A 101 6.35 1.65 6.49
CA ILE A 101 5.98 1.98 7.87
C ILE A 101 6.03 0.63 8.63
N PRO A 102 6.36 0.58 9.93
CA PRO A 102 6.33 -0.68 10.66
C PRO A 102 4.96 -1.38 10.51
N ALA A 103 5.00 -2.71 10.37
CA ALA A 103 3.87 -3.61 10.10
C ALA A 103 3.18 -3.57 8.70
N MET A 104 3.23 -2.46 7.95
CA MET A 104 2.57 -2.38 6.63
C MET A 104 3.40 -1.62 5.59
N ARG A 105 3.64 -2.25 4.44
CA ARG A 105 4.36 -1.64 3.31
C ARG A 105 3.40 -1.32 2.17
N ARG A 106 3.48 -0.10 1.64
CA ARG A 106 2.75 0.36 0.45
C ARG A 106 3.72 0.51 -0.71
N ALA A 107 3.40 -0.05 -1.87
CA ALA A 107 4.28 0.02 -3.04
C ALA A 107 3.49 0.26 -4.33
N MET A 108 4.07 1.01 -5.27
CA MET A 108 3.62 1.01 -6.65
C MET A 108 4.49 -0.01 -7.41
N ASN A 109 3.85 -1.03 -7.99
CA ASN A 109 4.52 -2.07 -8.77
C ASN A 109 4.08 -1.98 -10.24
N LYS A 110 5.04 -1.95 -11.18
CA LYS A 110 4.80 -2.12 -12.64
C LYS A 110 5.20 -3.55 -13.07
N ALA A 111 4.30 -4.28 -13.72
CA ALA A 111 4.62 -5.53 -14.42
C ALA A 111 5.01 -5.28 -15.89
N ALA A 112 5.41 -6.32 -16.61
CA ALA A 112 5.50 -6.25 -18.08
C ALA A 112 4.09 -5.95 -18.63
N GLY A 113 3.96 -4.91 -19.46
CA GLY A 113 2.66 -4.31 -19.83
C GLY A 113 2.46 -2.90 -19.26
N ASN A 114 1.39 -2.20 -19.65
CA ASN A 114 1.05 -0.86 -19.16
C ASN A 114 0.29 -0.91 -17.81
N ASP A 115 0.74 -1.82 -16.94
CA ASP A 115 -0.05 -2.33 -15.83
C ASP A 115 0.63 -1.95 -14.52
N ALA A 116 -0.09 -1.22 -13.67
CA ALA A 116 0.41 -0.79 -12.36
C ALA A 116 -0.66 -0.99 -11.27
N ALA A 117 -0.22 -1.31 -10.06
CA ALA A 117 -1.09 -1.32 -8.89
C ALA A 117 -0.44 -0.71 -7.65
N PHE A 118 -1.30 -0.17 -6.80
CA PHE A 118 -1.00 0.13 -5.41
C PHE A 118 -1.13 -1.16 -4.59
N ALA A 119 -0.03 -1.57 -3.95
CA ALA A 119 0.05 -2.82 -3.21
C ALA A 119 0.17 -2.58 -1.71
N PHE A 120 -0.65 -3.28 -0.93
CA PHE A 120 -0.52 -3.40 0.52
C PHE A 120 0.16 -4.74 0.85
N LYS A 121 1.22 -4.71 1.67
CA LYS A 121 2.04 -5.90 1.96
C LYS A 121 2.27 -6.09 3.46
N THR A 122 2.41 -7.36 3.86
CA THR A 122 2.86 -7.79 5.18
C THR A 122 4.03 -8.78 5.00
N GLY A 123 5.15 -8.60 5.71
CA GLY A 123 6.31 -9.50 5.59
C GLY A 123 6.81 -9.68 4.15
N PHE A 124 6.92 -8.58 3.39
CA PHE A 124 7.28 -8.54 1.96
C PHE A 124 6.32 -9.23 0.99
N SER A 125 5.27 -9.89 1.49
CA SER A 125 4.28 -10.58 0.68
C SER A 125 3.04 -9.70 0.49
N ALA A 126 2.59 -9.55 -0.76
CA ALA A 126 1.43 -8.71 -1.07
C ALA A 126 0.14 -9.35 -0.53
N ARG A 127 -0.78 -8.51 -0.02
CA ARG A 127 -2.05 -8.96 0.59
C ARG A 127 -3.26 -8.31 -0.05
N ALA A 128 -3.11 -7.10 -0.57
CA ALA A 128 -4.13 -6.45 -1.37
C ALA A 128 -3.48 -5.61 -2.47
N LEU A 129 -4.16 -5.49 -3.61
CA LEU A 129 -3.76 -4.69 -4.76
C LEU A 129 -4.96 -3.87 -5.23
N ILE A 130 -4.70 -2.64 -5.67
CA ILE A 130 -5.67 -1.79 -6.36
C ILE A 130 -5.01 -1.28 -7.64
N GLY A 131 -5.59 -1.60 -8.80
CA GLY A 131 -5.09 -1.12 -10.10
C GLY A 131 -5.25 -2.13 -11.23
N LEU A 132 -4.33 -2.06 -12.18
CA LEU A 132 -4.33 -2.82 -13.44
C LEU A 132 -3.32 -3.99 -13.43
N LEU A 133 -2.77 -4.34 -12.27
CA LEU A 133 -1.70 -5.34 -12.23
C LEU A 133 -2.24 -6.73 -12.61
N GLY A 134 -1.80 -7.24 -13.77
CA GLY A 134 -2.18 -8.54 -14.30
C GLY A 134 -3.56 -8.58 -14.97
N ASN A 135 -4.15 -7.42 -15.28
CA ASN A 135 -5.39 -7.28 -16.05
C ASN A 135 -5.55 -5.82 -16.54
N ASP A 136 -6.02 -5.61 -17.77
CA ASP A 136 -6.33 -4.27 -18.31
C ASP A 136 -7.58 -3.62 -17.66
N ASN A 137 -8.38 -4.38 -16.93
CA ASN A 137 -9.50 -3.88 -16.13
C ASN A 137 -9.01 -3.35 -14.78
N PHE A 138 -9.60 -2.23 -14.33
CA PHE A 138 -9.32 -1.70 -12.99
C PHE A 138 -9.91 -2.63 -11.93
N SER A 139 -9.08 -3.06 -10.96
CA SER A 139 -9.46 -4.12 -10.04
C SER A 139 -9.02 -3.86 -8.60
N PHE A 140 -9.81 -4.40 -7.66
CA PHE A 140 -9.44 -4.59 -6.26
C PHE A 140 -9.22 -6.08 -6.04
N LYS A 141 -7.99 -6.44 -5.67
CA LYS A 141 -7.59 -7.83 -5.46
C LYS A 141 -7.12 -8.04 -4.03
N VAL A 142 -7.42 -9.20 -3.47
CA VAL A 142 -6.93 -9.62 -2.15
C VAL A 142 -6.30 -11.01 -2.22
N SER A 143 -5.27 -11.24 -1.40
CA SER A 143 -4.54 -12.50 -1.36
C SER A 143 -4.27 -12.94 0.08
N PRO A 144 -4.55 -14.22 0.42
CA PRO A 144 -4.18 -14.77 1.72
C PRO A 144 -2.67 -15.05 1.83
N ASN A 145 -1.99 -15.35 0.72
CA ASN A 145 -0.62 -15.89 0.70
C ASN A 145 0.39 -15.03 -0.08
N GLY A 146 -0.09 -14.07 -0.88
CA GLY A 146 0.69 -13.18 -1.75
C GLY A 146 1.10 -13.75 -3.10
N SER A 147 0.61 -14.95 -3.45
CA SER A 147 0.82 -15.58 -4.75
C SER A 147 -0.50 -15.82 -5.50
N SER A 148 -1.60 -16.05 -4.78
CA SER A 148 -2.93 -16.28 -5.35
C SER A 148 -3.85 -15.11 -4.98
N PHE A 149 -4.43 -14.44 -5.97
CA PHE A 149 -5.27 -13.27 -5.76
C PHE A 149 -6.71 -13.55 -6.18
N PHE A 150 -7.65 -13.11 -5.36
CA PHE A 150 -9.07 -13.06 -5.67
C PHE A 150 -9.43 -11.65 -6.13
N ASP A 151 -10.10 -11.54 -7.27
CA ASP A 151 -10.73 -10.31 -7.72
C ASP A 151 -12.01 -10.07 -6.90
N ALA A 152 -11.99 -9.05 -6.05
CA ALA A 152 -13.15 -8.66 -5.25
C ALA A 152 -14.08 -7.73 -6.04
N ILE A 153 -13.49 -6.79 -6.77
CA ILE A 153 -14.19 -5.83 -7.64
C ILE A 153 -13.39 -5.71 -8.92
N VAL A 154 -14.06 -5.78 -10.06
CA VAL A 154 -13.47 -5.51 -11.38
C VAL A 154 -14.34 -4.48 -12.08
N VAL A 155 -13.72 -3.48 -12.70
CA VAL A 155 -14.41 -2.51 -13.56
C VAL A 155 -13.99 -2.79 -14.99
N ASP A 156 -14.95 -3.21 -15.82
CA ASP A 156 -14.71 -3.49 -17.23
C ASP A 156 -14.27 -2.22 -17.95
N ARG A 157 -13.13 -2.28 -18.64
CA ARG A 157 -12.54 -1.12 -19.30
C ARG A 157 -13.31 -0.64 -20.53
N THR A 158 -14.15 -1.48 -21.11
CA THR A 158 -14.85 -1.24 -22.39
C THR A 158 -16.15 -0.51 -22.14
N ASN A 159 -16.89 -0.89 -21.10
CA ASN A 159 -18.22 -0.35 -20.81
C ASN A 159 -18.35 0.31 -19.42
N GLY A 160 -17.32 0.22 -18.56
CA GLY A 160 -17.31 0.83 -17.23
C GLY A 160 -18.18 0.10 -16.20
N GLN A 161 -18.70 -1.09 -16.51
CA GLN A 161 -19.53 -1.86 -15.60
C GLN A 161 -18.70 -2.47 -14.47
N VAL A 162 -19.30 -2.52 -13.28
CA VAL A 162 -18.69 -3.13 -12.11
C VAL A 162 -19.15 -4.58 -12.01
N GLU A 163 -18.18 -5.48 -11.93
CA GLU A 163 -18.37 -6.90 -11.68
C GLU A 163 -17.89 -7.25 -10.26
N LEU A 164 -18.59 -8.19 -9.64
CA LEU A 164 -18.24 -8.79 -8.35
C LEU A 164 -18.00 -10.29 -8.57
N PRO A 165 -16.77 -10.69 -8.93
CA PRO A 165 -16.48 -12.09 -9.28
C PRO A 165 -16.68 -13.05 -8.10
N GLN A 166 -16.65 -12.54 -6.87
CA GLN A 166 -16.98 -13.28 -5.67
C GLN A 166 -18.41 -12.96 -5.20
N PRO A 167 -19.15 -13.94 -4.64
CA PRO A 167 -20.48 -13.69 -4.06
C PRO A 167 -20.45 -12.61 -2.98
N ILE A 168 -21.44 -11.72 -2.99
CA ILE A 168 -21.66 -10.80 -1.87
C ILE A 168 -22.28 -11.60 -0.71
N VAL A 169 -21.58 -11.64 0.41
CA VAL A 169 -22.12 -12.16 1.67
C VAL A 169 -22.75 -11.00 2.43
N LEU A 170 -24.07 -11.05 2.63
CA LEU A 170 -24.82 -10.09 3.47
C LEU A 170 -25.10 -10.74 4.83
N PRO A 171 -24.25 -10.51 5.85
CA PRO A 171 -24.50 -11.07 7.18
C PRO A 171 -25.79 -10.47 7.76
N GLY A 172 -26.59 -11.33 8.41
CA GLY A 172 -27.75 -10.86 9.16
C GLY A 172 -27.33 -9.93 10.30
N LEU A 173 -28.13 -8.89 10.57
CA LEU A 173 -27.98 -8.07 11.76
C LEU A 173 -28.50 -8.86 12.98
N ASN A 174 -27.80 -8.80 14.12
CA ASN A 174 -28.20 -9.49 15.36
C ASN A 174 -29.53 -9.01 15.95
N ALA A 175 -30.06 -7.88 15.47
CA ALA A 175 -31.39 -7.39 15.79
C ALA A 175 -31.88 -6.47 14.67
N ALA A 176 -33.20 -6.37 14.53
CA ALA A 176 -33.80 -5.29 13.74
C ALA A 176 -33.42 -3.93 14.36
N PRO A 177 -33.22 -2.88 13.55
CA PRO A 177 -33.08 -1.53 14.05
C PRO A 177 -34.27 -1.19 14.98
N PRO A 178 -34.05 -0.46 16.09
CA PRO A 178 -35.14 -0.05 16.96
C PRO A 178 -36.18 0.73 16.13
N PRO A 179 -37.48 0.47 16.33
CA PRO A 179 -38.51 1.19 15.60
C PRO A 179 -38.36 2.69 15.84
N PRO A 180 -38.70 3.54 14.85
CA PRO A 180 -38.69 4.98 15.04
C PRO A 180 -39.54 5.35 16.26
N PRO A 181 -39.18 6.42 17.00
CA PRO A 181 -39.98 6.87 18.13
C PRO A 181 -41.43 7.05 17.69
N SER A 182 -42.38 6.53 18.47
CA SER A 182 -43.80 6.72 18.21
C SER A 182 -44.08 8.22 18.11
N ALA A 183 -44.39 8.70 16.90
CA ALA A 183 -44.83 10.07 16.76
C ALA A 183 -46.08 10.24 17.63
N ARG A 184 -46.07 11.19 18.58
CA ARG A 184 -47.33 11.68 19.16
C ARG A 184 -48.09 12.30 18.01
N THR A 185 -49.05 11.57 17.45
CA THR A 185 -50.12 12.17 16.67
C THR A 185 -50.85 13.09 17.65
N ARG A 186 -50.45 14.36 17.71
CA ARG A 186 -51.21 15.38 18.41
C ARG A 186 -52.47 15.59 17.59
N THR A 187 -53.49 14.80 17.87
CA THR A 187 -54.87 15.07 17.47
C THR A 187 -55.25 16.40 18.10
N LEU A 188 -54.97 17.50 17.41
CA LEU A 188 -55.60 18.77 17.70
C LEU A 188 -57.10 18.53 17.48
N PRO A 189 -57.98 18.79 18.44
CA PRO A 189 -59.41 18.77 18.17
C PRO A 189 -59.67 19.85 17.12
N HIS A 190 -59.91 19.45 15.87
CA HIS A 190 -60.50 20.36 14.90
C HIS A 190 -61.91 20.65 15.41
N ARG A 191 -62.06 21.82 16.04
CA ARG A 191 -63.35 22.40 16.40
C ARG A 191 -64.06 22.73 15.08
N TRP A 192 -64.71 21.73 14.49
CA TRP A 192 -65.68 21.96 13.44
C TRP A 192 -66.81 22.80 14.05
N GLY A 193 -66.98 24.02 13.53
CA GLY A 193 -67.99 24.95 14.01
C GLY A 193 -69.38 24.31 13.97
N SER A 194 -70.13 24.43 15.06
CA SER A 194 -71.50 23.92 15.15
C SER A 194 -72.38 24.63 14.11
N PRO A 195 -73.26 23.92 13.37
CA PRO A 195 -74.18 24.55 12.44
C PRO A 195 -75.25 25.38 13.19
N PRO A 196 -75.75 26.48 12.61
CA PRO A 196 -76.71 27.36 13.28
C PRO A 196 -78.05 26.65 13.51
N ARG A 197 -78.55 26.70 14.75
CA ARG A 197 -79.89 26.22 15.11
C ARG A 197 -80.95 27.06 14.39
N ARG A 198 -81.79 26.43 13.58
CA ARG A 198 -83.09 27.01 13.19
C ARG A 198 -84.03 26.90 14.38
N GLN A 199 -84.50 28.04 14.88
CA GLN A 199 -85.64 28.11 15.80
C GLN A 199 -86.96 27.91 15.02
N PRO A 200 -88.02 27.40 15.67
CA PRO A 200 -89.28 27.02 15.03
C PRO A 200 -90.05 28.20 14.43
#